data_AF-A0A7C3TLS0-F1
#
_entry.id   AF-A0A7C3TLS0-F1
#
_cell.length_a   1.000
_cell.length_b   1.000
_cell.length_c   1.000
_cell.angle_alpha   90.00
_cell.angle_beta   90.00
_cell.angle_gamma   90.00
#
_symmetry.space_group_name_H-M   'P 1'
#
loop_
_entity.id
_entity.type
_entity.pdbx_description
1 polymer ?
#
loop_
_entity_poly.entity_id
_entity_poly.type
_entity_poly.pdbx_seq_one_letter_code
_entity_poly.pdbx_strand_id
1 'polypeptide(L)'
;MTDGLTIFVVFFVGGLIALAAFCAWTVVAVVRGAWRGLTWLIGADARAPVQARAGAQVCPRSGCGAANPPQARFCRRCGMELAGRMML
;
A
#
# COMPACT_ATOMS: atom_id res chain seq x y z
N MET A 1 6.64 -46.87 32.19
CA MET A 1 5.24 -46.58 31.76
C MET A 1 4.96 -45.09 31.63
N THR A 2 5.58 -44.23 32.46
CA THR A 2 5.43 -42.77 32.45
C THR A 2 6.02 -42.07 31.21
N ASP A 3 7.07 -42.64 30.60
CA ASP A 3 7.78 -42.00 29.48
C ASP A 3 6.96 -42.02 28.17
N GLY A 4 6.22 -43.12 27.92
CA GLY A 4 5.34 -43.20 26.76
C GLY A 4 4.14 -42.25 26.85
N LEU A 5 3.58 -42.09 28.05
CA LEU A 5 2.45 -41.20 28.29
C LEU A 5 2.84 -39.73 28.12
N THR A 6 3.98 -39.32 28.66
CA THR A 6 4.46 -37.93 28.55
C THR A 6 4.74 -37.54 27.11
N ILE A 7 5.43 -38.40 26.36
CA ILE A 7 5.69 -38.19 24.93
C ILE A 7 4.37 -38.04 24.15
N PHE A 8 3.42 -38.96 24.37
CA PHE A 8 2.12 -38.90 23.71
C PHE A 8 1.37 -37.58 24.01
N VAL A 9 1.33 -37.16 25.28
CA VAL A 9 0.66 -35.93 25.69
C VAL A 9 1.30 -34.71 25.03
N VAL A 10 2.63 -34.63 24.98
CA VAL A 10 3.35 -33.51 24.34
C VAL A 10 3.01 -33.40 22.86
N PHE A 11 3.05 -34.52 22.12
CA PHE A 11 2.72 -34.51 20.70
C PHE A 11 1.25 -34.20 20.44
N PHE A 12 0.35 -34.75 21.25
CA PHE A 12 -1.07 -34.51 21.11
C PHE A 12 -1.43 -33.05 21.38
N VAL A 13 -0.95 -32.49 22.50
CA VAL A 13 -1.16 -31.08 22.84
C VAL A 13 -0.50 -30.17 21.82
N GLY A 14 0.74 -30.46 21.41
CA GLY A 14 1.44 -29.72 20.36
C GLY A 14 0.68 -29.73 19.04
N GLY A 15 0.14 -30.89 18.63
CA GLY A 15 -0.68 -31.04 17.44
C GLY A 15 -1.98 -30.23 17.50
N LEU A 16 -2.66 -30.24 18.65
CA LEU A 16 -3.87 -29.43 18.87
C LEU A 16 -3.57 -27.93 18.79
N ILE A 17 -2.46 -27.48 19.39
CA ILE A 17 -2.03 -26.07 19.31
C ILE A 17 -1.74 -25.68 17.85
N ALA A 18 -0.99 -26.52 17.13
CA ALA A 18 -0.66 -26.26 15.73
C ALA A 18 -1.91 -26.20 14.85
N LEU A 19 -2.87 -27.12 15.04
CA LEU A 19 -4.14 -27.14 14.34
C LEU A 19 -4.95 -25.86 14.64
N ALA A 20 -5.06 -25.47 15.91
CA ALA A 20 -5.77 -24.27 16.31
C ALA A 20 -5.15 -23.00 15.68
N ALA A 21 -3.81 -22.90 15.71
CA ALA A 21 -3.09 -21.79 15.09
C ALA A 21 -3.30 -21.74 13.57
N PHE A 22 -3.28 -22.90 12.90
CA PHE A 22 -3.52 -23.00 11.46
C PHE A 22 -4.95 -22.60 11.10
N CYS A 23 -5.95 -23.07 11.85
CA CYS A 23 -7.34 -22.67 11.69
C CYS A 23 -7.53 -21.15 11.86
N ALA A 24 -6.97 -20.59 12.94
CA ALA A 24 -7.04 -19.15 13.20
C ALA A 24 -6.39 -18.33 12.07
N TRP A 25 -5.20 -18.73 11.62
CA TRP A 25 -4.50 -18.07 10.51
C TRP A 25 -5.33 -18.13 9.22
N THR A 26 -5.91 -19.29 8.92
CA THR A 26 -6.73 -19.50 7.73
C THR A 26 -7.96 -18.61 7.74
N VAL A 27 -8.67 -18.53 8.87
CA VAL A 27 -9.82 -17.63 9.04
C VAL A 27 -9.40 -16.17 8.80
N VAL A 28 -8.29 -15.72 9.41
CA VAL A 28 -7.78 -14.35 9.22
C VAL A 28 -7.35 -14.09 7.77
N ALA A 29 -6.79 -15.09 7.08
CA ALA A 29 -6.43 -14.97 5.67
C ALA A 29 -7.67 -14.83 4.78
N VAL A 30 -8.70 -15.65 5.00
CA VAL A 30 -9.97 -15.58 4.26
C VAL A 30 -10.68 -14.26 4.52
N VAL A 31 -10.80 -13.83 5.79
CA VAL A 31 -11.45 -12.56 6.15
C VAL A 31 -10.73 -11.37 5.50
N ARG A 32 -9.39 -11.33 5.53
CA ARG A 32 -8.62 -10.27 4.85
C ARG A 32 -8.78 -10.31 3.34
N GLY A 33 -8.80 -11.51 2.74
CA GLY A 33 -9.02 -11.69 1.31
C GLY A 33 -10.41 -11.19 0.89
N ALA A 34 -11.45 -11.62 1.60
CA ALA A 34 -12.83 -11.22 1.37
C ALA A 34 -13.03 -9.71 1.55
N TRP A 35 -12.43 -9.10 2.59
CA TRP A 35 -12.50 -7.66 2.81
C TRP A 35 -11.88 -6.89 1.64
N ARG A 36 -10.70 -7.28 1.17
CA ARG A 36 -10.04 -6.66 0.00
C ARG A 36 -10.86 -6.82 -1.29
N GLY A 37 -11.46 -8.00 -1.50
CA GLY A 37 -12.33 -8.24 -2.64
C GLY A 37 -13.60 -7.40 -2.58
N LEU A 38 -14.20 -7.27 -1.40
CA LEU A 38 -15.39 -6.46 -1.17
C LEU A 38 -15.11 -4.97 -1.40
N THR A 39 -13.98 -4.44 -0.94
CA THR A 39 -13.60 -3.04 -1.19
C THR A 39 -13.42 -2.74 -2.68
N TRP A 40 -12.93 -3.71 -3.45
CA TRP A 40 -12.80 -3.61 -4.90
C TRP A 40 -14.17 -3.55 -5.59
N LEU A 41 -15.10 -4.45 -5.21
CA LEU A 41 -16.46 -4.49 -5.78
C LEU A 41 -17.29 -3.25 -5.46
N ILE A 42 -17.10 -2.67 -4.26
CA ILE A 42 -17.82 -1.45 -3.84
C ILE A 42 -17.21 -0.19 -4.48
N GLY A 43 -16.09 -0.29 -5.21
CA GLY A 43 -15.40 0.88 -5.75
C GLY A 43 -14.82 1.79 -4.65
N ALA A 44 -14.58 1.24 -3.47
CA ALA A 44 -13.96 1.97 -2.34
C ALA A 44 -12.48 2.31 -2.60
N ASP A 45 -11.92 1.86 -3.73
CA ASP A 45 -10.67 2.36 -4.32
C ASP A 45 -10.74 3.82 -4.79
N ALA A 46 -11.85 4.52 -4.52
CA ALA A 46 -11.94 5.98 -4.56
C ALA A 46 -11.11 6.61 -3.43
N ARG A 47 -9.79 6.46 -3.54
CA ARG A 47 -8.70 7.37 -3.12
C ARG A 47 -7.40 6.57 -3.21
N ALA A 48 -6.93 6.34 -4.44
CA ALA A 48 -5.49 6.47 -4.66
C ALA A 48 -5.07 7.78 -3.98
N PRO A 49 -4.04 7.78 -3.10
CA PRO A 49 -3.65 9.00 -2.44
C PRO A 49 -3.36 10.03 -3.53
N VAL A 50 -3.80 11.26 -3.30
CA VAL A 50 -3.52 12.46 -4.10
C VAL A 50 -2.01 12.76 -4.04
N GLN A 51 -1.14 11.80 -4.35
CA GLN A 51 0.28 12.02 -4.55
C GLN A 51 0.55 12.60 -5.94
N ALA A 52 -0.46 12.70 -6.80
CA ALA A 52 -0.31 13.23 -8.15
C ALA A 52 -0.29 14.77 -8.26
N ARG A 53 -0.49 15.56 -7.19
CA ARG A 53 -0.62 17.03 -7.33
C ARG A 53 0.02 17.92 -6.25
N ALA A 54 0.61 17.38 -5.19
CA ALA A 54 1.42 18.19 -4.29
C ALA A 54 2.82 18.38 -4.90
N GLY A 55 2.92 19.27 -5.89
CA GLY A 55 4.22 19.65 -6.47
C GLY A 55 4.27 19.78 -7.99
N ALA A 56 3.22 19.49 -8.74
CA ALA A 56 3.27 19.73 -10.18
C ALA A 56 3.40 21.25 -10.46
N GLN A 57 4.51 21.67 -11.09
CA GLN A 57 4.74 23.05 -11.47
C GLN A 57 4.15 23.32 -12.86
N VAL A 58 3.28 24.33 -12.95
CA VAL A 58 2.71 24.76 -14.23
C VAL A 58 3.64 25.80 -14.86
N CYS A 59 3.94 25.63 -16.15
CA CYS A 59 4.78 26.56 -16.88
C CYS A 59 4.15 27.98 -16.94
N PRO A 60 4.86 29.04 -16.49
CA PRO A 60 4.32 30.40 -16.44
C PRO A 60 4.20 31.06 -17.83
N ARG A 61 4.86 30.51 -18.86
CA ARG A 61 4.75 31.00 -20.24
C ARG A 61 3.30 31.00 -20.71
N SER A 62 2.79 32.18 -21.09
CA SER A 62 1.50 32.30 -21.78
C SER A 62 1.48 31.43 -23.04
N GLY A 63 0.40 30.67 -23.22
CA GLY A 63 0.27 29.71 -24.30
C GLY A 63 0.97 28.35 -24.08
N CYS A 64 1.80 28.19 -23.04
CA CYS A 64 2.35 26.87 -22.69
C CYS A 64 1.47 26.14 -21.66
N GLY A 65 1.46 26.59 -20.41
CA GLY A 65 0.68 25.98 -19.33
C GLY A 65 0.95 24.49 -19.07
N ALA A 66 2.09 23.97 -19.54
CA ALA A 66 2.40 22.55 -19.37
C ALA A 66 2.60 22.23 -17.88
N ALA A 67 2.01 21.12 -17.43
CA ALA A 67 2.30 20.56 -16.11
C ALA A 67 3.66 19.84 -16.14
N ASN A 68 4.53 20.19 -15.20
CA ASN A 68 5.87 19.64 -15.02
C ASN A 68 5.99 19.03 -13.62
N PRO A 69 6.90 18.06 -13.42
CA PRO A 69 7.14 17.52 -12.09
C PRO A 69 7.75 18.58 -11.14
N PRO A 70 7.60 18.45 -9.82
CA PRO A 70 8.09 19.42 -8.82
C PRO A 70 9.57 19.74 -8.90
N GLN A 71 10.36 18.78 -9.39
CA GLN A 71 11.80 18.86 -9.50
C GLN A 71 12.28 19.36 -10.87
N ALA A 72 11.38 19.66 -11.81
CA ALA A 72 11.77 20.19 -13.11
C ALA A 72 12.25 21.63 -12.98
N ARG A 73 13.48 21.90 -13.42
CA ARG A 73 14.03 23.26 -13.55
C ARG A 73 13.57 23.95 -14.83
N PHE A 74 13.28 23.16 -15.87
CA PHE A 74 12.85 23.65 -17.17
C PHE A 74 11.56 22.96 -17.60
N CYS A 75 10.70 23.70 -18.30
CA CYS A 75 9.47 23.20 -18.86
C CYS A 75 9.78 22.16 -19.94
N ARG A 76 9.27 20.94 -19.79
CA ARG A 76 9.46 19.84 -20.75
C ARG A 76 8.88 20.10 -22.14
N ARG A 77 8.02 21.12 -22.27
CA ARG A 77 7.35 21.45 -23.54
C ARG A 77 7.97 22.64 -24.27
N CYS A 78 8.31 23.71 -23.55
CA CYS A 78 8.77 24.96 -24.15
C CYS A 78 10.19 25.37 -23.74
N GLY A 79 10.84 24.60 -22.86
CA GLY A 79 12.20 24.87 -22.37
C GLY A 79 12.34 26.05 -21.41
N MET A 80 11.26 26.81 -21.14
CA MET A 80 11.31 27.93 -20.19
C MET A 80 11.64 27.44 -18.78
N GLU A 81 12.46 28.20 -18.07
CA GLU A 81 12.76 27.94 -16.66
C GLU A 81 11.49 28.01 -15.81
N LEU A 82 11.27 26.95 -15.03
CA LEU A 82 10.21 26.89 -14.04
C LEU A 82 10.82 27.50 -12.78
N ALA A 83 10.42 28.72 -12.45
CA ALA A 83 10.94 29.44 -11.29
C ALA A 83 10.60 28.69 -10.00
N GLY A 84 11.48 27.77 -9.63
CA GLY A 84 11.47 27.06 -8.36
C GLY A 84 12.27 27.86 -7.36
N ARG A 85 11.58 28.69 -6.57
CA ARG A 85 12.06 29.33 -5.34
C ARG A 85 12.88 30.62 -5.54
N MET A 86 12.18 31.71 -5.86
CA MET A 86 12.59 33.03 -5.39
C MET A 86 12.34 33.05 -3.87
N MET A 87 13.36 32.69 -3.09
CA MET A 87 13.43 33.07 -1.68
C MET A 87 13.56 34.60 -1.67
N LEU A 88 12.49 35.29 -1.28
CA LEU A 88 12.53 36.66 -0.76
C LEU A 88 12.78 36.57 0.75
#